data_AF-A0A6A4IEY4-F1
#
_entry.id   AF-A0A6A4IEY4-F1
#
_cell.length_a   1.000
_cell.length_b   1.000
_cell.length_c   1.000
_cell.angle_alpha   90.00
_cell.angle_beta   90.00
_cell.angle_gamma   90.00
#
_symmetry.space_group_name_H-M   'P 1'
#
loop_
_entity.id
_entity.type
_entity.pdbx_description
1 polymer ?
#
loop_
_entity_poly.entity_id
_entity_poly.type
_entity_poly.pdbx_seq_one_letter_code
_entity_poly.pdbx_strand_id
1 'polypeptide(L)'
;MSSRRHKNQVLRKDDNTSLTRQDLQFDLLQALFTDSNEVFTDPFQIDGGSARSRVTFRNLYVNAIMNSPKASKLLKEKMADAEFATHFAMLSLLTNVGRVNTTMSFFPEMKTAIRTYHPVPALQKTNGSLQDAPRLKSILKGIVYDHDKVKVATTLNDCRRRLEEGIAPPTNIANLVFILSNESYSISKLHFSNEVDLLDLFTPMQVSSKSRARAFLWLVYNYYEAAPGSTQPESSPVGGTEGTTPNPFSDPAKPGERPPLEELTETEAALENVDPADEQEISEKLVSQRIQFLTIQSQKVDKDDESVISVDSTTKAKGKRRGGAGTGKGKTSKATAHEPIVYGDESFLDHSTPSRLPHAQYRSSPFRSSPLQAKQPRLISTSESRYSPYANARPARSHERYVSRGRPSPPRSLLEHAWHVVARSDPLADSDDEMGDEHCRVDYEQRLNIVCRLRGKEPTPEPE
;
A
#
# COMPACT_ATOMS: atom_id res chain seq x y z
N MET A 1 27.40 10.31 -15.14
CA MET A 1 27.00 9.79 -13.82
C MET A 1 27.00 8.27 -13.85
N SER A 2 27.65 7.59 -12.90
CA SER A 2 27.72 6.12 -12.91
C SER A 2 26.32 5.55 -12.65
N SER A 3 25.78 4.82 -13.63
CA SER A 3 24.51 4.09 -13.54
C SER A 3 24.57 3.12 -12.35
N ARG A 4 24.15 3.58 -11.18
CA ARG A 4 23.97 2.75 -10.00
C ARG A 4 22.63 2.09 -10.19
N ARG A 5 22.63 0.78 -10.45
CA ARG A 5 21.45 -0.07 -10.32
C ARG A 5 20.91 0.05 -8.89
N HIS A 6 20.03 1.01 -8.64
CA HIS A 6 19.29 1.04 -7.40
C HIS A 6 18.10 0.11 -7.57
N LYS A 7 18.09 -1.01 -6.82
CA LYS A 7 16.84 -1.75 -6.58
C LYS A 7 15.80 -0.74 -6.12
N ASN A 8 14.59 -0.78 -6.70
CA ASN A 8 13.46 0.07 -6.31
C ASN A 8 13.45 0.23 -4.79
N GLN A 9 13.86 1.41 -4.32
CA GLN A 9 14.03 1.63 -2.90
C GLN A 9 12.64 1.89 -2.35
N VAL A 10 12.07 0.91 -1.66
CA VAL A 10 10.89 1.15 -0.84
C VAL A 10 11.30 2.08 0.31
N LEU A 11 10.46 3.06 0.65
CA LEU A 11 10.66 3.88 1.85
C LEU A 11 10.64 3.00 3.09
N ARG A 12 11.71 3.12 3.91
CA ARG A 12 11.85 2.38 5.17
C ARG A 12 12.16 3.37 6.26
N LYS A 13 11.37 3.31 7.31
CA LYS A 13 11.44 4.16 8.48
C LYS A 13 11.06 3.35 9.71
N ASP A 14 11.59 3.74 10.86
CA ASP A 14 11.23 3.11 12.13
C ASP A 14 9.79 3.44 12.51
N ASP A 15 9.14 2.54 13.26
CA ASP A 15 7.75 2.73 13.69
C ASP A 15 7.59 4.06 14.47
N ASN A 16 6.48 4.76 14.22
CA ASN A 16 6.15 6.07 14.79
C ASN A 16 7.04 7.23 14.33
N THR A 17 7.81 7.06 13.25
CA THR A 17 8.51 8.18 12.61
C THR A 17 7.73 8.72 11.41
N SER A 18 7.63 10.04 11.32
CA SER A 18 6.89 10.73 10.27
C SER A 18 7.62 10.67 8.93
N LEU A 19 6.84 10.63 7.85
CA LEU A 19 7.33 10.85 6.49
C LEU A 19 7.40 12.35 6.22
N THR A 20 8.63 12.82 6.02
CA THR A 20 8.97 14.21 5.67
C THR A 20 8.70 14.48 4.20
N ARG A 21 8.65 15.76 3.83
CA ARG A 21 8.65 16.17 2.42
C ARG A 21 9.83 15.57 1.64
N GLN A 22 11.01 15.47 2.27
CA GLN A 22 12.18 14.85 1.65
C GLN A 22 11.97 13.36 1.38
N ASP A 23 11.30 12.61 2.25
CA ASP A 23 11.00 11.19 2.01
C ASP A 23 10.04 11.02 0.83
N LEU A 24 9.02 11.88 0.77
CA LEU A 24 7.97 11.84 -0.24
C LEU A 24 8.43 12.36 -1.60
N GLN A 25 9.49 13.18 -1.62
CA GLN A 25 9.80 14.08 -2.74
C GLN A 25 8.58 14.98 -3.01
N PHE A 26 8.11 15.67 -1.98
CA PHE A 26 6.87 16.46 -2.03
C PHE A 26 6.85 17.50 -3.15
N ASP A 27 7.96 18.19 -3.42
CA ASP A 27 7.98 19.24 -4.44
C ASP A 27 7.81 18.66 -5.86
N LEU A 28 8.29 17.43 -6.09
CA LEU A 28 8.01 16.67 -7.32
C LEU A 28 6.52 16.37 -7.43
N LEU A 29 5.93 15.84 -6.36
CA LEU A 29 4.50 15.51 -6.32
C LEU A 29 3.67 16.78 -6.54
N GLN A 30 4.04 17.88 -5.89
CA GLN A 30 3.39 19.17 -6.06
C GLN A 30 3.47 19.64 -7.51
N ALA A 31 4.64 19.58 -8.13
CA ALA A 31 4.81 19.95 -9.55
C ALA A 31 3.97 19.07 -10.50
N LEU A 32 3.81 17.77 -10.20
CA LEU A 32 2.95 16.88 -11.00
C LEU A 32 1.46 17.20 -10.87
N PHE A 33 1.00 17.49 -9.66
CA PHE A 33 -0.43 17.65 -9.36
C PHE A 33 -0.92 19.10 -9.43
N THR A 34 -0.02 20.07 -9.57
CA THR A 34 -0.36 21.48 -9.84
C THR A 34 -0.19 21.85 -11.32
N ASP A 35 0.29 20.92 -12.15
CA ASP A 35 0.36 21.10 -13.59
C ASP A 35 -1.03 21.38 -14.19
N SER A 36 -1.11 22.46 -14.96
CA SER A 36 -2.36 22.99 -15.51
C SER A 36 -2.63 22.54 -16.95
N ASN A 37 -1.81 21.65 -17.53
CA ASN A 37 -1.99 21.22 -18.91
C ASN A 37 -3.15 20.21 -19.00
N GLU A 38 -4.28 20.66 -19.52
CA GLU A 38 -5.46 19.83 -19.79
C GLU A 38 -5.28 19.05 -21.10
N VAL A 39 -4.43 18.03 -21.06
CA VAL A 39 -4.00 17.32 -22.27
C VAL A 39 -4.25 15.83 -22.24
N PHE A 40 -4.71 15.27 -21.12
CA PHE A 40 -4.98 13.84 -21.00
C PHE A 40 -6.45 13.53 -21.24
N THR A 41 -6.72 12.48 -21.99
CA THR A 41 -8.07 11.96 -22.28
C THR A 41 -8.56 11.16 -21.08
N ASP A 42 -9.62 11.65 -20.41
CA ASP A 42 -10.25 10.91 -19.32
C ASP A 42 -11.18 9.81 -19.85
N PRO A 43 -10.92 8.52 -19.61
CA PRO A 43 -11.81 7.47 -20.06
C PRO A 43 -13.13 7.40 -19.27
N PHE A 44 -13.23 8.11 -18.14
CA PHE A 44 -14.40 8.11 -17.30
C PHE A 44 -15.32 9.29 -17.60
N GLN A 45 -16.62 9.05 -17.57
CA GLN A 45 -17.61 10.13 -17.58
C GLN A 45 -17.87 10.59 -16.15
N ILE A 46 -17.51 11.83 -15.84
CA ILE A 46 -17.77 12.41 -14.51
C ILE A 46 -18.67 13.63 -14.68
N ASP A 47 -19.78 13.62 -13.95
CA ASP A 47 -20.70 14.73 -13.67
C ASP A 47 -20.95 15.72 -14.81
N GLY A 48 -21.78 15.32 -15.78
CA GLY A 48 -22.30 16.20 -16.82
C GLY A 48 -21.32 16.54 -17.96
N GLY A 49 -20.04 16.13 -17.84
CA GLY A 49 -19.08 16.17 -18.94
C GLY A 49 -19.33 15.06 -19.97
N SER A 50 -18.84 15.27 -21.19
CA SER A 50 -18.73 14.20 -22.18
C SER A 50 -17.61 13.24 -21.76
N ALA A 51 -17.83 11.93 -21.90
CA ALA A 51 -16.75 10.95 -21.81
C ALA A 51 -15.61 11.36 -22.76
N ARG A 52 -14.35 11.17 -22.34
CA ARG A 52 -13.14 11.53 -23.13
C ARG A 52 -12.84 13.03 -23.19
N SER A 53 -13.24 13.79 -22.17
CA SER A 53 -12.78 15.17 -22.00
C SER A 53 -11.28 15.24 -21.75
N ARG A 54 -10.66 16.37 -22.13
CA ARG A 54 -9.27 16.68 -21.80
C ARG A 54 -9.19 17.20 -20.38
N VAL A 55 -8.29 16.62 -19.58
CA VAL A 55 -8.11 16.94 -18.16
C VAL A 55 -6.62 17.04 -17.81
N THR A 56 -6.32 17.68 -16.68
CA THR A 56 -4.97 17.70 -16.10
C THR A 56 -4.57 16.33 -15.56
N PHE A 57 -3.27 16.11 -15.33
CA PHE A 57 -2.78 14.87 -14.71
C PHE A 57 -3.42 14.63 -13.33
N ARG A 58 -3.57 15.70 -12.53
CA ARG A 58 -4.27 15.66 -11.24
C ARG A 58 -5.67 15.09 -11.39
N ASN A 59 -6.46 15.70 -12.26
CA ASN A 59 -7.87 15.33 -12.43
C ASN A 59 -7.96 13.90 -12.97
N LEU A 60 -7.14 13.54 -13.97
CA LEU A 60 -7.07 12.18 -14.49
C LEU A 60 -6.86 11.13 -13.39
N TYR A 61 -5.91 11.36 -12.48
CA TYR A 61 -5.58 10.41 -11.42
C TYR A 61 -6.66 10.34 -10.33
N VAL A 62 -7.20 11.49 -9.93
CA VAL A 62 -8.32 11.60 -8.97
C VAL A 62 -9.56 10.89 -9.52
N ASN A 63 -9.91 11.16 -10.77
CA ASN A 63 -11.05 10.60 -11.47
C ASN A 63 -10.94 9.08 -11.57
N ALA A 64 -9.76 8.55 -11.87
CA ALA A 64 -9.51 7.12 -11.88
C ALA A 64 -9.74 6.45 -10.50
N ILE A 65 -9.30 7.08 -9.41
CA ILE A 65 -9.54 6.58 -8.04
C ILE A 65 -11.04 6.60 -7.72
N MET A 66 -11.74 7.68 -8.06
CA MET A 66 -13.19 7.84 -7.83
C MET A 66 -14.02 6.77 -8.55
N ASN A 67 -13.55 6.32 -9.72
CA ASN A 67 -14.18 5.26 -10.50
C ASN A 67 -13.81 3.84 -10.04
N SER A 68 -12.95 3.68 -9.03
CA SER A 68 -12.68 2.36 -8.47
C SER A 68 -13.90 1.84 -7.68
N PRO A 69 -14.37 0.60 -7.93
CA PRO A 69 -15.38 -0.06 -7.11
C PRO A 69 -14.84 -0.48 -5.74
N LYS A 70 -13.51 -0.45 -5.55
CA LYS A 70 -12.85 -0.77 -4.28
C LYS A 70 -12.60 0.47 -3.40
N ALA A 71 -12.81 1.67 -3.94
CA ALA A 71 -12.82 2.90 -3.16
C ALA A 71 -14.09 2.96 -2.29
N SER A 72 -13.93 3.21 -0.99
CA SER A 72 -15.06 3.26 -0.05
C SER A 72 -15.96 4.47 -0.34
N LYS A 73 -17.24 4.38 0.05
CA LYS A 73 -18.18 5.52 -0.05
C LYS A 73 -17.64 6.74 0.70
N LEU A 74 -17.13 6.54 1.91
CA LEU A 74 -16.55 7.60 2.74
C LEU A 74 -15.34 8.26 2.05
N LEU A 75 -14.46 7.46 1.41
CA LEU A 75 -13.34 8.00 0.65
C LEU A 75 -13.85 8.91 -0.48
N LYS A 76 -14.83 8.45 -1.27
CA LYS A 76 -15.40 9.24 -2.37
C LYS A 76 -16.04 10.55 -1.87
N GLU A 77 -16.75 10.50 -0.75
CA GLU A 77 -17.31 11.70 -0.11
C GLU A 77 -16.21 12.68 0.34
N LYS A 78 -15.10 12.18 0.91
CA LYS A 78 -13.98 13.02 1.32
C LYS A 78 -13.20 13.60 0.14
N MET A 79 -13.12 12.86 -0.98
CA MET A 79 -12.50 13.34 -2.21
C MET A 79 -13.30 14.45 -2.91
N ALA A 80 -14.47 14.85 -2.40
CA ALA A 80 -15.12 16.10 -2.81
C ALA A 80 -14.30 17.34 -2.37
N ASP A 81 -13.49 17.23 -1.31
CA ASP A 81 -12.49 18.23 -0.96
C ASP A 81 -11.31 18.10 -1.92
N ALA A 82 -11.07 19.17 -2.69
CA ALA A 82 -10.05 19.21 -3.72
C ALA A 82 -8.62 19.04 -3.17
N GLU A 83 -8.33 19.55 -1.98
CA GLU A 83 -7.03 19.43 -1.34
C GLU A 83 -6.81 17.99 -0.87
N PHE A 84 -7.80 17.42 -0.17
CA PHE A 84 -7.74 16.03 0.26
C PHE A 84 -7.61 15.06 -0.92
N ALA A 85 -8.38 15.27 -2.00
CA ALA A 85 -8.29 14.44 -3.20
C ALA A 85 -6.89 14.48 -3.83
N THR A 86 -6.28 15.66 -3.84
CA THR A 86 -4.91 15.84 -4.35
C THR A 86 -3.90 15.08 -3.49
N HIS A 87 -3.96 15.25 -2.17
CA HIS A 87 -3.06 14.58 -1.24
C HIS A 87 -3.22 13.05 -1.26
N PHE A 88 -4.46 12.57 -1.34
CA PHE A 88 -4.73 11.14 -1.46
C PHE A 88 -4.22 10.58 -2.80
N ALA A 89 -4.34 11.33 -3.89
CA ALA A 89 -3.80 10.96 -5.20
C ALA A 89 -2.26 10.93 -5.22
N MET A 90 -1.60 11.88 -4.55
CA MET A 90 -0.14 11.88 -4.36
C MET A 90 0.33 10.61 -3.62
N LEU A 91 -0.33 10.26 -2.51
CA LEU A 91 -0.02 9.02 -1.76
C LEU A 91 -0.30 7.76 -2.60
N SER A 92 -1.37 7.80 -3.38
CA SER A 92 -1.73 6.72 -4.30
C SER A 92 -0.67 6.55 -5.40
N LEU A 93 -0.12 7.63 -5.95
CA LEU A 93 0.97 7.61 -6.93
C LEU A 93 2.23 6.98 -6.33
N LEU A 94 2.65 7.40 -5.13
CA LEU A 94 3.81 6.83 -4.43
C LEU A 94 3.64 5.33 -4.15
N THR A 95 2.42 4.90 -3.83
CA THR A 95 2.10 3.47 -3.66
C THR A 95 2.18 2.72 -4.99
N ASN A 96 1.75 3.36 -6.08
CA ASN A 96 1.71 2.77 -7.42
C ASN A 96 3.13 2.56 -8.00
N VAL A 97 4.02 3.54 -7.83
CA VAL A 97 5.44 3.42 -8.25
C VAL A 97 6.26 2.52 -7.30
N GLY A 98 5.67 2.08 -6.20
CA GLY A 98 6.29 1.17 -5.23
C GLY A 98 7.18 1.84 -4.17
N ARG A 99 7.10 3.17 -4.02
CA ARG A 99 7.85 3.91 -2.99
C ARG A 99 7.23 3.77 -1.60
N VAL A 100 5.90 3.79 -1.52
CA VAL A 100 5.16 3.59 -0.28
C VAL A 100 4.60 2.18 -0.22
N ASN A 101 4.89 1.47 0.87
CA ASN A 101 4.33 0.15 1.12
C ASN A 101 2.97 0.24 1.83
N THR A 102 2.06 -0.63 1.45
CA THR A 102 0.72 -0.76 2.08
C THR A 102 0.76 -1.30 3.51
N THR A 103 1.92 -1.71 4.01
CA THR A 103 2.12 -2.05 5.43
C THR A 103 2.26 -0.80 6.30
N MET A 104 2.53 0.36 5.70
CA MET A 104 2.55 1.64 6.41
C MET A 104 1.11 2.09 6.67
N SER A 105 0.82 2.42 7.92
CA SER A 105 -0.44 3.02 8.35
C SER A 105 -0.24 4.51 8.59
N PHE A 106 -1.20 5.32 8.15
CA PHE A 106 -1.16 6.78 8.31
C PHE A 106 -2.20 7.29 9.31
N PHE A 107 -2.83 6.40 10.07
CA PHE A 107 -3.77 6.76 11.13
C PHE A 107 -3.42 6.11 12.47
N PRO A 108 -3.54 6.86 13.59
CA PRO A 108 -3.04 6.43 14.90
C PRO A 108 -3.75 5.21 15.50
N GLU A 109 -4.97 4.89 15.07
CA GLU A 109 -5.84 3.93 15.75
C GLU A 109 -5.54 2.46 15.36
N MET A 110 -4.63 2.23 14.41
CA MET A 110 -4.41 0.89 13.84
C MET A 110 -3.45 0.03 14.68
N LYS A 111 -3.90 -1.18 15.01
CA LYS A 111 -3.10 -2.24 15.64
C LYS A 111 -3.07 -3.48 14.78
N THR A 112 -1.99 -3.70 14.05
CA THR A 112 -1.64 -5.04 13.60
C THR A 112 -0.14 -5.24 13.80
N ALA A 113 0.29 -6.44 14.15
CA ALA A 113 1.72 -6.78 14.30
C ALA A 113 2.53 -6.61 13.00
N ILE A 114 1.86 -6.39 11.87
CA ILE A 114 2.45 -6.30 10.53
C ILE A 114 2.54 -4.84 10.05
N ARG A 115 1.83 -3.90 10.69
CA ARG A 115 1.76 -2.51 10.22
C ARG A 115 2.49 -1.56 11.14
N THR A 116 3.27 -0.68 10.53
CA THR A 116 4.00 0.41 11.19
C THR A 116 3.25 1.72 10.96
N TYR A 117 3.13 2.53 12.00
CA TYR A 117 2.49 3.84 11.95
C TYR A 117 3.51 4.90 11.53
N HIS A 118 3.17 5.66 10.50
CA HIS A 118 3.99 6.75 9.99
C HIS A 118 3.07 7.93 9.70
N PRO A 119 3.08 9.01 10.50
CA PRO A 119 2.39 10.24 10.10
C PRO A 119 2.93 10.78 8.77
N VAL A 120 2.08 11.45 7.99
CA VAL A 120 2.47 12.14 6.73
C VAL A 120 1.97 13.58 6.77
N PRO A 121 2.60 14.46 7.57
CA PRO A 121 2.08 15.80 7.84
C PRO A 121 1.77 16.61 6.58
N ALA A 122 2.66 16.56 5.58
CA ALA A 122 2.51 17.23 4.30
C ALA A 122 1.22 16.86 3.54
N LEU A 123 0.68 15.65 3.76
CA LEU A 123 -0.52 15.13 3.10
C LEU A 123 -1.73 15.02 4.04
N GLN A 124 -1.57 15.35 5.33
CA GLN A 124 -2.60 15.21 6.38
C GLN A 124 -3.07 16.57 6.94
N LYS A 125 -2.94 17.65 6.16
CA LYS A 125 -3.40 19.00 6.55
C LYS A 125 -4.92 19.10 6.67
N THR A 126 -5.63 18.35 5.82
CA THR A 126 -7.09 18.33 5.79
C THR A 126 -7.67 17.39 6.87
N ASN A 127 -8.88 17.65 7.34
CA ASN A 127 -9.61 16.83 8.32
C ASN A 127 -10.03 15.42 7.81
N GLY A 128 -9.53 14.98 6.65
CA GLY A 128 -9.79 13.66 6.10
C GLY A 128 -8.83 12.60 6.65
N SER A 129 -9.35 11.57 7.33
CA SER A 129 -8.54 10.45 7.78
C SER A 129 -8.14 9.55 6.61
N LEU A 130 -6.87 9.14 6.55
CA LEU A 130 -6.31 8.25 5.51
C LEU A 130 -6.63 6.76 5.77
N GLN A 131 -7.84 6.44 6.22
CA GLN A 131 -8.26 5.07 6.59
C GLN A 131 -8.23 4.09 5.40
N ASP A 132 -8.39 4.61 4.19
CA ASP A 132 -8.37 3.83 2.95
C ASP A 132 -6.95 3.57 2.42
N ALA A 133 -5.93 4.19 3.00
CA ALA A 133 -4.55 4.03 2.54
C ALA A 133 -4.07 2.56 2.52
N PRO A 134 -4.42 1.71 3.52
CA PRO A 134 -4.13 0.28 3.45
C PRO A 134 -4.74 -0.47 2.27
N ARG A 135 -5.82 0.05 1.70
CA ARG A 135 -6.52 -0.53 0.55
C ARG A 135 -6.03 0.03 -0.78
N LEU A 136 -5.05 0.95 -0.80
CA LEU A 136 -4.59 1.63 -2.02
C LEU A 136 -4.26 0.67 -3.18
N LYS A 137 -3.50 -0.39 -2.93
CA LYS A 137 -3.20 -1.40 -3.96
C LYS A 137 -4.46 -2.04 -4.54
N SER A 138 -5.45 -2.34 -3.69
CA SER A 138 -6.74 -2.91 -4.13
C SER A 138 -7.61 -1.88 -4.85
N ILE A 139 -7.56 -0.61 -4.44
CA ILE A 139 -8.24 0.51 -5.11
C ILE A 139 -7.69 0.67 -6.52
N LEU A 140 -6.37 0.81 -6.66
CA LEU A 140 -5.68 1.01 -7.93
C LEU A 140 -5.87 -0.16 -8.90
N LYS A 141 -5.73 -1.41 -8.40
CA LYS A 141 -5.99 -2.62 -9.20
C LYS A 141 -7.45 -2.80 -9.58
N GLY A 142 -8.36 -2.21 -8.79
CA GLY A 142 -9.80 -2.32 -9.00
C GLY A 142 -10.35 -1.36 -10.05
N ILE A 143 -9.57 -0.37 -10.51
CA ILE A 143 -10.00 0.63 -11.48
C ILE A 143 -10.39 -0.09 -12.79
N VAL A 144 -11.69 -0.07 -13.08
CA VAL A 144 -12.24 -0.70 -14.27
C VAL A 144 -11.98 0.22 -15.45
N TYR A 145 -11.45 -0.32 -16.55
CA TYR A 145 -11.31 0.40 -17.81
C TYR A 145 -12.38 -0.14 -18.76
N ASP A 146 -13.49 0.58 -18.90
CA ASP A 146 -14.63 0.10 -19.67
C ASP A 146 -14.48 0.40 -21.17
N HIS A 147 -13.71 -0.46 -21.83
CA HIS A 147 -13.77 -0.64 -23.28
C HIS A 147 -14.10 -2.11 -23.56
N ASP A 148 -15.26 -2.53 -23.04
CA ASP A 148 -16.08 -3.73 -23.20
C ASP A 148 -15.56 -5.05 -23.85
N LYS A 149 -14.47 -5.14 -24.63
CA LYS A 149 -13.96 -6.40 -25.21
C LYS A 149 -12.44 -6.49 -25.40
N VAL A 150 -11.65 -5.47 -25.09
CA VAL A 150 -10.20 -5.47 -25.40
C VAL A 150 -9.36 -5.61 -24.15
N LYS A 151 -8.52 -6.65 -24.08
CA LYS A 151 -7.51 -6.83 -23.02
C LYS A 151 -6.71 -5.53 -22.84
N VAL A 152 -6.86 -4.91 -21.67
CA VAL A 152 -6.13 -3.70 -21.25
C VAL A 152 -4.62 -3.89 -21.50
N ALA A 153 -3.91 -2.85 -21.93
CA ALA A 153 -2.46 -2.94 -22.10
C ALA A 153 -1.80 -3.41 -20.80
N THR A 154 -0.83 -4.32 -20.91
CA THR A 154 -0.06 -4.87 -19.78
C THR A 154 1.43 -4.63 -19.88
N THR A 155 1.90 -4.14 -21.03
CA THR A 155 3.31 -3.85 -21.32
C THR A 155 3.43 -2.53 -22.08
N LEU A 156 4.63 -1.95 -22.12
CA LEU A 156 4.89 -0.72 -22.88
C LEU A 156 4.62 -0.90 -24.38
N ASN A 157 4.93 -2.08 -24.92
CA ASN A 157 4.66 -2.39 -26.32
C ASN A 157 3.17 -2.55 -26.59
N ASP A 158 2.40 -3.12 -25.66
CA ASP A 158 0.94 -3.16 -25.79
C ASP A 158 0.33 -1.76 -25.79
N CYS A 159 0.84 -0.84 -24.94
CA CYS A 159 0.41 0.55 -24.96
C CYS A 159 0.61 1.19 -26.33
N ARG A 160 1.82 1.06 -26.90
CA ARG A 160 2.14 1.60 -28.23
C ARG A 160 1.27 1.01 -29.33
N ARG A 161 1.16 -0.31 -29.39
CA ARG A 161 0.34 -0.99 -30.40
C ARG A 161 -1.12 -0.50 -30.34
N ARG A 162 -1.69 -0.35 -29.15
CA ARG A 162 -3.06 0.14 -28.99
C ARG A 162 -3.22 1.59 -29.42
N LEU A 163 -2.23 2.45 -29.14
CA LEU A 163 -2.21 3.82 -29.64
C LEU A 163 -2.13 3.88 -31.18
N GLU A 164 -1.32 3.02 -31.80
CA GLU A 164 -1.22 2.85 -33.25
C GLU A 164 -2.53 2.33 -33.87
N GLU A 165 -3.26 1.47 -33.16
CA GLU A 165 -4.62 1.00 -33.51
C GLU A 165 -5.72 2.07 -33.28
N GLY A 166 -5.36 3.28 -32.83
CA GLY A 166 -6.29 4.37 -32.56
C GLY A 166 -7.01 4.28 -31.20
N ILE A 167 -6.65 3.31 -30.36
CA ILE A 167 -7.22 3.12 -29.02
C ILE A 167 -6.45 3.97 -28.01
N ALA A 168 -6.84 5.24 -27.90
CA ALA A 168 -6.39 6.16 -26.86
C ALA A 168 -7.52 6.39 -25.83
N PRO A 169 -7.25 6.39 -24.51
CA PRO A 169 -6.02 5.90 -23.92
C PRO A 169 -5.89 4.37 -24.08
N PRO A 170 -4.67 3.79 -24.00
CA PRO A 170 -4.48 2.35 -24.16
C PRO A 170 -4.86 1.55 -22.89
N THR A 171 -4.96 2.23 -21.76
CA THR A 171 -5.29 1.69 -20.44
C THR A 171 -5.72 2.84 -19.50
N ASN A 172 -6.07 2.55 -18.24
CA ASN A 172 -6.26 3.59 -17.23
C ASN A 172 -4.90 4.09 -16.69
N ILE A 173 -4.89 5.32 -16.16
CA ILE A 173 -3.65 5.98 -15.71
C ILE A 173 -2.90 5.21 -14.62
N ALA A 174 -3.60 4.57 -13.68
CA ALA A 174 -2.95 3.82 -12.61
C ALA A 174 -2.19 2.61 -13.18
N ASN A 175 -2.79 1.89 -14.13
CA ASN A 175 -2.14 0.76 -14.78
C ASN A 175 -0.99 1.20 -15.71
N LEU A 176 -1.10 2.35 -16.40
CA LEU A 176 0.03 2.89 -17.16
C LEU A 176 1.23 3.18 -16.25
N VAL A 177 1.02 3.86 -15.12
CA VAL A 177 2.10 4.15 -14.16
C VAL A 177 2.71 2.86 -13.61
N PHE A 178 1.89 1.84 -13.36
CA PHE A 178 2.37 0.52 -12.95
C PHE A 178 3.26 -0.13 -14.03
N ILE A 179 2.84 -0.09 -15.30
CA ILE A 179 3.64 -0.60 -16.44
C ILE A 179 4.97 0.14 -16.55
N LEU A 180 4.94 1.47 -16.52
CA LEU A 180 6.14 2.31 -16.57
C LEU A 180 7.10 1.95 -15.44
N SER A 181 6.59 1.77 -14.23
CA SER A 181 7.38 1.41 -13.05
C SER A 181 7.97 0.00 -13.13
N ASN A 182 7.21 -0.97 -13.66
CA ASN A 182 7.67 -2.36 -13.80
C ASN A 182 8.70 -2.52 -14.94
N GLU A 183 8.58 -1.71 -15.99
CA GLU A 183 9.51 -1.68 -17.13
C GLU A 183 10.48 -0.49 -17.06
N SER A 184 10.82 -0.03 -15.84
CA SER A 184 11.63 1.17 -15.63
C SER A 184 12.98 1.12 -16.36
N TYR A 185 13.62 -0.06 -16.42
CA TYR A 185 14.86 -0.28 -17.15
C TYR A 185 14.70 -0.04 -18.66
N SER A 186 13.61 -0.53 -19.26
CA SER A 186 13.32 -0.32 -20.69
C SER A 186 13.11 1.17 -20.99
N ILE A 187 12.41 1.89 -20.11
CA ILE A 187 12.23 3.34 -20.20
C ILE A 187 13.57 4.08 -20.10
N SER A 188 14.41 3.69 -19.15
CA SER A 188 15.73 4.29 -18.91
C SER A 188 16.63 4.17 -20.13
N LYS A 189 16.63 2.99 -20.76
CA LYS A 189 17.38 2.74 -21.98
C LYS A 189 16.85 3.55 -23.17
N LEU A 190 15.53 3.65 -23.30
CA LEU A 190 14.91 4.24 -24.48
C LEU A 190 14.89 5.78 -24.44
N HIS A 191 14.68 6.36 -23.26
CA HIS A 191 14.42 7.79 -23.12
C HIS A 191 15.48 8.53 -22.31
N PHE A 192 16.27 7.84 -21.47
CA PHE A 192 17.26 8.45 -20.57
C PHE A 192 18.70 8.02 -20.85
N SER A 193 18.97 7.30 -21.95
CA SER A 193 20.32 6.83 -22.29
C SER A 193 21.01 6.03 -21.16
N ASN A 194 20.23 5.43 -20.25
CA ASN A 194 20.67 4.78 -19.00
C ASN A 194 21.38 5.70 -17.98
N GLU A 195 21.24 7.02 -18.11
CA GLU A 195 21.81 7.99 -17.17
C GLU A 195 21.03 8.04 -15.85
N VAL A 196 19.71 7.91 -15.94
CA VAL A 196 18.76 8.00 -14.83
C VAL A 196 17.72 6.90 -14.97
N ASP A 197 17.40 6.18 -13.89
CA ASP A 197 16.25 5.26 -13.87
C ASP A 197 14.95 6.05 -13.70
N LEU A 198 13.86 5.65 -14.35
CA LEU A 198 12.54 6.28 -14.13
C LEU A 198 12.19 6.37 -12.64
N LEU A 199 12.49 5.32 -11.87
CA LEU A 199 12.16 5.28 -10.45
C LEU A 199 13.04 6.20 -9.61
N ASP A 200 14.22 6.58 -10.11
CA ASP A 200 15.08 7.58 -9.46
C ASP A 200 14.44 8.97 -9.48
N LEU A 201 13.52 9.25 -10.42
CA LEU A 201 12.77 10.50 -10.40
C LEU A 201 12.01 10.69 -9.07
N PHE A 202 11.61 9.60 -8.40
CA PHE A 202 10.88 9.59 -7.13
C PHE A 202 11.78 9.36 -5.90
N THR A 203 13.10 9.48 -6.04
CA THR A 203 14.07 9.39 -4.94
C THR A 203 14.86 10.70 -4.82
N PRO A 204 15.51 10.97 -3.68
CA PRO A 204 16.40 12.12 -3.55
C PRO A 204 17.53 12.08 -4.59
N MET A 205 17.63 13.11 -5.43
CA MET A 205 18.68 13.25 -6.44
C MET A 205 18.99 14.72 -6.71
N GLN A 206 20.18 15.01 -7.24
CA GLN A 206 20.63 16.37 -7.59
C GLN A 206 20.01 16.89 -8.90
N VAL A 207 18.70 16.71 -9.07
CA VAL A 207 17.94 17.15 -10.25
C VAL A 207 16.65 17.79 -9.77
N SER A 208 16.29 18.95 -10.33
CA SER A 208 15.14 19.72 -9.85
C SER A 208 13.85 18.92 -9.94
N SER A 209 13.06 18.96 -8.87
CA SER A 209 11.71 18.41 -8.78
C SER A 209 10.82 18.82 -9.95
N LYS A 210 10.94 20.06 -10.43
CA LYS A 210 10.17 20.57 -11.58
C LYS A 210 10.55 19.88 -12.90
N SER A 211 11.85 19.74 -13.17
CA SER A 211 12.34 19.07 -14.38
C SER A 211 12.00 17.57 -14.37
N ARG A 212 12.10 16.92 -13.20
CA ARG A 212 11.68 15.53 -12.98
C ARG A 212 10.19 15.35 -13.25
N ALA A 213 9.34 16.24 -12.71
CA ALA A 213 7.90 16.21 -12.92
C ALA A 213 7.55 16.31 -14.42
N ARG A 214 8.16 17.27 -15.13
CA ARG A 214 7.96 17.46 -16.57
C ARG A 214 8.39 16.23 -17.38
N ALA A 215 9.53 15.63 -17.05
CA ALA A 215 10.00 14.39 -17.71
C ALA A 215 9.04 13.21 -17.46
N PHE A 216 8.49 13.09 -16.25
CA PHE A 216 7.48 12.08 -15.94
C PHE A 216 6.17 12.33 -16.70
N LEU A 217 5.66 13.56 -16.73
CA LEU A 217 4.45 13.91 -17.49
C LEU A 217 4.64 13.69 -19.00
N TRP A 218 5.84 13.96 -19.52
CA TRP A 218 6.20 13.64 -20.90
C TRP A 218 6.07 12.14 -21.20
N LEU A 219 6.57 11.28 -20.30
CA LEU A 219 6.42 9.83 -20.43
C LEU A 219 4.97 9.39 -20.37
N VAL A 220 4.21 9.92 -19.40
CA VAL A 220 2.79 9.61 -19.28
C VAL A 220 2.08 9.96 -20.58
N TYR A 221 2.25 11.19 -21.10
CA TYR A 221 1.64 11.60 -22.36
C TYR A 221 2.05 10.68 -23.53
N ASN A 222 3.35 10.41 -23.67
CA ASN A 222 3.90 9.62 -24.78
C ASN A 222 3.40 8.16 -24.83
N TYR A 223 2.92 7.61 -23.71
CA TYR A 223 2.38 6.25 -23.63
C TYR A 223 0.88 6.19 -23.29
N TYR A 224 0.23 7.34 -23.13
CA TYR A 224 -1.20 7.45 -22.81
C TYR A 224 -2.01 8.07 -23.96
N GLU A 225 -1.42 9.03 -24.67
CA GLU A 225 -2.06 9.76 -25.76
C GLU A 225 -1.56 9.29 -27.14
N ALA A 226 -2.41 9.41 -28.15
CA ALA A 226 -2.04 9.07 -29.51
C ALA A 226 -1.05 10.08 -30.10
N ALA A 227 -0.19 9.62 -31.02
CA ALA A 227 0.80 10.48 -31.67
C ALA A 227 0.15 11.46 -32.67
N PRO A 228 0.76 12.64 -32.90
CA PRO A 228 0.33 13.57 -33.93
C PRO A 228 0.16 12.91 -35.30
N GLY A 229 -1.08 12.80 -35.79
CA GLY A 229 -1.39 12.22 -37.11
C GLY A 229 -1.98 10.80 -37.13
N SER A 230 -2.25 10.17 -35.98
CA SER A 230 -3.04 8.93 -35.97
C SER A 230 -4.48 9.20 -36.41
N THR A 231 -4.94 8.59 -37.49
CA THR A 231 -6.35 8.65 -37.93
C THR A 231 -7.22 7.96 -36.88
N GLN A 232 -7.95 8.73 -36.08
CA GLN A 232 -9.07 8.19 -35.31
C GLN A 232 -10.11 7.67 -36.31
N PRO A 233 -10.59 6.41 -36.18
CA PRO A 233 -11.63 5.91 -37.07
C PRO A 233 -12.90 6.77 -36.92
N GLU A 234 -13.48 7.18 -38.06
CA GLU A 234 -14.62 8.10 -38.16
C GLU A 234 -15.92 7.62 -37.46
N SER A 235 -15.91 6.41 -36.88
CA SER A 235 -17.03 5.84 -36.15
C SER A 235 -17.03 6.14 -34.65
N SER A 236 -16.07 6.91 -34.13
CA SER A 236 -16.09 7.39 -32.75
C SER A 236 -17.17 8.49 -32.60
N PRO A 237 -18.21 8.27 -31.78
CA PRO A 237 -19.27 9.27 -31.62
C PRO A 237 -18.71 10.44 -30.79
N VAL A 238 -18.91 11.65 -31.34
CA VAL A 238 -18.81 12.98 -30.69
C VAL A 238 -17.42 13.65 -30.70
N GLY A 239 -17.31 14.66 -31.58
CA GLY A 239 -16.88 16.02 -31.20
C GLY A 239 -15.41 16.25 -30.89
N GLY A 240 -14.55 16.23 -31.90
CA GLY A 240 -13.15 16.64 -31.75
C GLY A 240 -12.37 16.61 -33.05
N THR A 241 -12.85 17.28 -34.10
CA THR A 241 -12.05 17.53 -35.31
C THR A 241 -11.04 18.66 -35.04
N GLU A 242 -10.02 18.44 -34.22
CA GLU A 242 -8.82 19.28 -34.20
C GLU A 242 -7.58 18.41 -33.91
N GLY A 243 -6.54 18.60 -34.73
CA GLY A 243 -5.39 17.72 -34.84
C GLY A 243 -4.72 17.38 -33.52
N THR A 244 -4.32 16.12 -33.37
CA THR A 244 -3.52 15.63 -32.26
C THR A 244 -2.35 16.57 -31.96
N THR A 245 -2.35 17.13 -30.76
CA THR A 245 -1.36 18.12 -30.32
C THR A 245 -0.01 17.47 -30.06
N PRO A 246 1.11 18.12 -30.45
CA PRO A 246 2.44 17.69 -30.03
C PRO A 246 2.50 17.56 -28.51
N ASN A 247 3.27 16.61 -28.00
CA ASN A 247 3.43 16.41 -26.56
C ASN A 247 3.90 17.72 -25.90
N PRO A 248 3.06 18.37 -25.06
CA PRO A 248 3.32 19.72 -24.54
C PRO A 248 4.49 19.75 -23.55
N PHE A 249 4.88 18.58 -23.03
CA PHE A 249 5.98 18.44 -22.09
C PHE A 249 7.33 18.26 -22.78
N SER A 250 7.36 18.13 -24.12
CA SER A 250 8.59 17.87 -24.90
C SER A 250 9.63 18.97 -24.72
N ASP A 251 10.89 18.65 -25.03
CA ASP A 251 11.95 19.64 -25.12
C ASP A 251 11.60 20.70 -26.19
N PRO A 252 11.55 22.00 -25.85
CA PRO A 252 11.28 23.06 -26.83
C PRO A 252 12.37 23.13 -27.91
N ALA A 253 13.60 22.69 -27.62
CA ALA A 253 14.70 22.65 -28.59
C ALA A 253 14.68 21.38 -29.47
N LYS A 254 14.03 20.31 -29.01
CA LYS A 254 13.96 19.01 -29.70
C LYS A 254 12.55 18.42 -29.63
N PRO A 255 11.65 18.79 -30.56
CA PRO A 255 10.28 18.30 -30.57
C PRO A 255 10.21 16.77 -30.59
N GLY A 256 9.41 16.19 -29.69
CA GLY A 256 9.24 14.75 -29.57
C GLY A 256 10.28 14.04 -28.71
N GLU A 257 11.35 14.72 -28.26
CA GLU A 257 12.23 14.21 -27.22
C GLU A 257 11.75 14.65 -25.82
N ARG A 258 12.15 13.89 -24.80
CA ARG A 258 11.89 14.26 -23.40
C ARG A 258 12.58 15.60 -23.07
N PRO A 259 12.04 16.38 -22.13
CA PRO A 259 12.73 17.57 -21.65
C PRO A 259 14.06 17.21 -20.93
N PRO A 260 15.03 18.14 -20.91
CA PRO A 260 16.27 17.96 -20.16
C PRO A 260 15.99 17.86 -18.65
N LEU A 261 16.85 17.12 -17.95
CA LEU A 261 16.85 17.07 -16.49
C LEU A 261 17.78 18.16 -15.99
N GLU A 262 17.26 19.09 -15.20
CA GLU A 262 17.99 20.25 -14.71
C GLU A 262 18.76 19.87 -13.44
N GLU A 263 20.09 19.80 -13.53
CA GLU A 263 20.95 19.52 -12.38
C GLU A 263 20.92 20.68 -11.39
N LEU A 264 20.83 20.36 -10.10
CA LEU A 264 20.84 21.33 -9.01
C LEU A 264 22.18 21.33 -8.28
N THR A 265 22.61 22.52 -7.87
CA THR A 265 23.67 22.66 -6.86
C THR A 265 23.21 22.11 -5.51
N GLU A 266 24.14 21.78 -4.61
CA GLU A 266 23.80 21.30 -3.26
C GLU A 266 22.94 22.32 -2.49
N THR A 267 23.18 23.61 -2.68
CA THR A 267 22.41 24.68 -2.06
C THR A 267 20.98 24.77 -2.58
N GLU A 268 20.77 24.59 -3.88
CA GLU A 268 19.42 24.60 -4.46
C GLU A 268 18.65 23.33 -4.08
N ALA A 269 19.33 22.18 -4.10
CA ALA A 269 18.74 20.91 -3.67
C ALA A 269 18.31 20.93 -2.20
N ALA A 270 19.02 21.68 -1.35
CA ALA A 270 18.66 21.85 0.07
C ALA A 270 17.43 22.74 0.29
N LEU A 271 17.02 23.54 -0.70
CA LEU A 271 15.79 24.34 -0.64
C LEU A 271 14.55 23.55 -1.08
N GLU A 272 14.74 22.45 -1.83
CA GLU A 272 13.63 21.57 -2.20
C GLU A 272 13.25 20.64 -1.04
N ASN A 273 11.95 20.36 -0.91
CA ASN A 273 11.37 19.38 0.01
C ASN A 273 11.61 19.69 1.50
N VAL A 274 11.64 20.98 1.87
CA VAL A 274 11.79 21.43 3.26
C VAL A 274 10.44 21.40 3.98
N ASP A 275 10.36 20.70 5.10
CA ASP A 275 9.16 20.68 5.96
C ASP A 275 8.95 22.07 6.61
N PRO A 276 7.83 22.76 6.34
CA PRO A 276 7.50 24.00 7.02
C PRO A 276 7.15 23.77 8.49
N ALA A 277 7.19 24.83 9.30
CA ALA A 277 7.02 24.75 10.75
C ALA A 277 5.65 24.16 11.17
N ASP A 278 4.58 24.48 10.43
CA ASP A 278 3.24 23.92 10.68
C ASP A 278 3.21 22.40 10.51
N GLU A 279 3.91 21.87 9.51
CA GLU A 279 4.01 20.43 9.28
C GLU A 279 4.84 19.71 10.36
N GLN A 280 5.86 20.39 10.89
CA GLN A 280 6.64 19.88 12.02
C GLN A 280 5.78 19.80 13.29
N GLU A 281 4.99 20.83 13.59
CA GLU A 281 4.05 20.82 14.73
C GLU A 281 2.98 19.74 14.59
N ILE A 282 2.42 19.57 13.38
CA ILE A 282 1.45 18.50 13.09
C ILE A 282 2.10 17.12 13.29
N SER A 283 3.34 16.95 12.84
CA SER A 283 4.13 15.73 13.03
C SER A 283 4.22 15.35 14.51
N GLU A 284 4.68 16.29 15.34
CA GLU A 284 4.83 16.08 16.79
C GLU A 284 3.51 15.74 17.46
N LYS A 285 2.43 16.43 17.07
CA LYS A 285 1.07 16.17 17.57
C LYS A 285 0.60 14.75 17.24
N LEU A 286 0.77 14.31 15.99
CA LEU A 286 0.33 12.98 15.53
C LEU A 286 1.12 11.84 16.20
N VAL A 287 2.44 12.01 16.35
CA VAL A 287 3.28 11.06 17.08
C VAL A 287 2.87 11.01 18.56
N SER A 288 2.65 12.16 19.19
CA SER A 288 2.21 12.24 20.59
C SER A 288 0.86 11.57 20.80
N GLN A 289 -0.10 11.78 19.90
CA GLN A 289 -1.41 11.10 19.93
C GLN A 289 -1.27 9.59 19.86
N ARG A 290 -0.36 9.08 19.01
CA ARG A 290 -0.09 7.64 18.93
C ARG A 290 0.51 7.10 20.22
N ILE A 291 1.46 7.80 20.82
CA ILE A 291 2.07 7.40 22.11
C ILE A 291 1.00 7.35 23.21
N GLN A 292 0.13 8.36 23.30
CA GLN A 292 -0.98 8.39 24.23
C GLN A 292 -1.95 7.22 24.00
N PHE A 293 -2.31 6.95 22.75
CA PHE A 293 -3.18 5.82 22.38
C PHE A 293 -2.57 4.48 22.83
N LEU A 294 -1.27 4.25 22.59
CA LEU A 294 -0.58 3.04 23.02
C LEU A 294 -0.55 2.91 24.55
N THR A 295 -0.34 4.02 25.27
CA THR A 295 -0.28 4.06 26.74
C THR A 295 -1.64 3.76 27.38
N ILE A 296 -2.72 4.43 26.92
CA ILE A 296 -4.08 4.18 27.43
C ILE A 296 -4.46 2.72 27.19
N GLN A 297 -4.02 2.15 26.07
CA GLN A 297 -4.37 0.80 25.72
C GLN A 297 -3.57 -0.25 26.47
N SER A 298 -2.28 -0.01 26.79
CA SER A 298 -1.54 -0.92 27.68
C SER A 298 -2.16 -0.94 29.07
N GLN A 299 -2.55 0.22 29.60
CA GLN A 299 -3.23 0.33 30.89
C GLN A 299 -4.60 -0.39 30.95
N LYS A 300 -5.31 -0.49 29.81
CA LYS A 300 -6.55 -1.28 29.73
C LYS A 300 -6.27 -2.78 29.81
N VAL A 301 -5.24 -3.25 29.11
CA VAL A 301 -4.85 -4.68 29.16
C VAL A 301 -4.38 -5.06 30.56
N ASP A 302 -3.56 -4.24 31.21
CA ASP A 302 -3.09 -4.49 32.58
C ASP A 302 -4.25 -4.54 33.60
N LYS A 303 -5.28 -3.69 33.42
CA LYS A 303 -6.48 -3.69 34.26
C LYS A 303 -7.37 -4.91 34.03
N ASP A 304 -7.50 -5.37 32.79
CA ASP A 304 -8.26 -6.57 32.47
C ASP A 304 -7.55 -7.80 33.07
N ASP A 305 -6.21 -7.88 32.98
CA ASP A 305 -5.42 -8.96 33.59
C ASP A 305 -5.44 -8.92 35.14
N GLU A 306 -5.40 -7.74 35.78
CA GLU A 306 -5.58 -7.63 37.24
C GLU A 306 -6.99 -8.02 37.69
N SER A 307 -8.02 -7.69 36.91
CA SER A 307 -9.42 -8.00 37.26
C SER A 307 -9.73 -9.51 37.22
N VAL A 308 -8.97 -10.29 36.46
CA VAL A 308 -9.09 -11.76 36.39
C VAL A 308 -8.42 -12.47 37.58
N ILE A 309 -7.52 -11.78 38.31
CA ILE A 309 -6.82 -12.35 39.48
C ILE A 309 -7.58 -12.12 40.80
N SER A 310 -8.63 -11.29 40.81
CA SER A 310 -9.42 -10.99 42.03
C SER A 310 -10.75 -11.78 42.12
N VAL A 311 -10.73 -13.09 41.88
CA VAL A 311 -11.83 -13.97 42.31
C VAL A 311 -11.28 -15.23 42.98
N ASP A 312 -10.72 -15.09 44.18
CA ASP A 312 -11.00 -16.11 45.20
C ASP A 312 -10.86 -15.57 46.63
N SER A 313 -11.62 -16.21 47.53
CA SER A 313 -11.67 -16.06 48.99
C SER A 313 -12.66 -15.05 49.61
N THR A 314 -13.94 -15.45 49.65
CA THR A 314 -14.68 -15.48 50.94
C THR A 314 -15.83 -16.48 50.89
N THR A 315 -15.60 -17.62 51.52
CA THR A 315 -16.58 -18.67 51.83
C THR A 315 -17.50 -18.21 52.98
N LYS A 316 -18.82 -18.10 52.77
CA LYS A 316 -19.81 -18.23 53.87
C LYS A 316 -21.16 -18.82 53.42
N ALA A 317 -21.35 -20.08 53.85
CA ALA A 317 -22.55 -20.71 54.42
C ALA A 317 -23.98 -20.33 53.96
N LYS A 318 -24.54 -21.25 53.16
CA LYS A 318 -25.88 -21.90 53.23
C LYS A 318 -26.91 -21.33 54.23
N GLY A 319 -28.01 -20.78 53.69
CA GLY A 319 -29.29 -20.56 54.37
C GLY A 319 -30.47 -20.86 53.42
N LYS A 320 -31.38 -21.73 53.84
CA LYS A 320 -32.49 -22.33 53.07
C LYS A 320 -33.83 -21.82 53.60
N ARG A 321 -34.75 -21.33 52.74
CA ARG A 321 -36.24 -21.44 52.81
C ARG A 321 -36.90 -20.54 51.74
N ARG A 322 -37.59 -21.13 50.74
CA ARG A 322 -39.04 -21.42 50.60
C ARG A 322 -39.94 -20.20 50.28
N GLY A 323 -40.42 -20.16 49.04
CA GLY A 323 -41.84 -20.21 48.69
C GLY A 323 -42.62 -18.89 48.58
N GLY A 324 -43.21 -18.66 47.40
CA GLY A 324 -44.29 -17.68 47.22
C GLY A 324 -44.63 -17.45 45.74
N ALA A 325 -45.61 -18.19 45.23
CA ALA A 325 -46.23 -17.96 43.92
C ALA A 325 -47.23 -16.79 44.02
N GLY A 326 -47.38 -16.01 42.95
CA GLY A 326 -48.39 -14.95 42.84
C GLY A 326 -48.45 -14.36 41.43
N THR A 327 -49.44 -14.81 40.67
CA THR A 327 -49.86 -14.33 39.34
C THR A 327 -50.60 -12.98 39.41
N GLY A 328 -50.44 -12.12 38.39
CA GLY A 328 -51.55 -11.32 37.85
C GLY A 328 -51.37 -9.81 37.64
N LYS A 329 -51.28 -9.42 36.36
CA LYS A 329 -51.87 -8.24 35.66
C LYS A 329 -51.71 -6.80 36.21
N GLY A 330 -51.34 -5.89 35.30
CA GLY A 330 -51.87 -4.51 35.29
C GLY A 330 -50.99 -3.47 34.62
N LYS A 331 -51.42 -2.97 33.46
CA LYS A 331 -50.84 -1.85 32.67
C LYS A 331 -50.72 -0.57 33.50
N THR A 332 -49.73 0.28 33.21
CA THR A 332 -49.96 1.66 32.71
C THR A 332 -48.65 2.34 32.32
N SER A 333 -48.68 2.89 31.11
CA SER A 333 -47.74 3.82 30.51
C SER A 333 -47.69 5.17 31.25
N LYS A 334 -46.50 5.75 31.38
CA LYS A 334 -46.37 7.21 31.45
C LYS A 334 -45.05 7.68 30.83
N ALA A 335 -45.22 8.60 29.88
CA ALA A 335 -44.19 9.32 29.16
C ALA A 335 -43.40 10.25 30.07
N THR A 336 -42.15 10.53 29.71
CA THR A 336 -41.50 11.80 30.03
C THR A 336 -40.42 12.11 28.99
N ALA A 337 -40.40 13.37 28.59
CA ALA A 337 -39.71 13.88 27.42
C ALA A 337 -38.19 13.89 27.57
N HIS A 338 -37.50 13.65 26.46
CA HIS A 338 -36.09 13.97 26.27
C HIS A 338 -35.97 15.44 25.86
N GLU A 339 -35.32 16.26 26.70
CA GLU A 339 -34.66 17.48 26.25
C GLU A 339 -33.19 17.17 25.87
N PRO A 340 -32.63 17.87 24.86
CA PRO A 340 -31.29 17.59 24.35
C PRO A 340 -30.22 18.33 25.15
N ILE A 341 -29.12 17.63 25.45
CA ILE A 341 -27.91 18.22 26.05
C ILE A 341 -27.12 18.93 24.94
N VAL A 342 -27.03 20.25 25.09
CA VAL A 342 -26.16 21.16 24.34
C VAL A 342 -24.73 21.02 24.87
N TYR A 343 -23.76 20.80 23.97
CA TYR A 343 -22.34 20.92 24.27
C TYR A 343 -21.96 22.41 24.31
N GLY A 344 -21.54 22.88 25.49
CA GLY A 344 -20.98 24.20 25.72
C GLY A 344 -19.51 24.10 26.13
N ASP A 345 -18.68 24.67 25.26
CA ASP A 345 -17.35 25.24 25.43
C ASP A 345 -16.96 25.67 26.85
N GLU A 346 -15.77 25.26 27.32
CA GLU A 346 -15.09 25.82 28.50
C GLU A 346 -13.59 25.90 28.21
N SER A 347 -13.15 27.11 27.85
CA SER A 347 -11.79 27.62 28.03
C SER A 347 -11.52 27.89 29.52
N PHE A 348 -10.39 27.45 30.09
CA PHE A 348 -9.85 28.13 31.28
C PHE A 348 -8.32 28.05 31.41
N LEU A 349 -7.80 29.17 31.92
CA LEU A 349 -6.42 29.60 32.00
C LEU A 349 -5.60 29.00 33.16
N ASP A 350 -4.31 28.86 32.89
CA ASP A 350 -3.09 29.10 33.70
C ASP A 350 -3.18 29.23 35.23
N HIS A 351 -2.40 28.39 35.93
CA HIS A 351 -1.63 28.79 37.13
C HIS A 351 -0.50 27.78 37.45
N SER A 352 0.75 28.27 37.36
CA SER A 352 1.83 28.24 38.37
C SER A 352 2.22 26.90 39.07
N THR A 353 3.47 26.49 38.84
CA THR A 353 4.30 25.53 39.59
C THR A 353 4.76 26.09 40.98
N PRO A 354 5.56 25.41 41.86
CA PRO A 354 6.16 24.07 41.83
C PRO A 354 6.04 23.25 43.15
N SER A 355 6.35 21.94 43.12
CA SER A 355 6.80 21.24 44.33
C SER A 355 7.80 20.11 44.03
N ARG A 356 8.81 20.06 44.91
CA ARG A 356 10.09 19.37 44.81
C ARG A 356 9.99 17.84 45.02
N LEU A 357 10.90 17.16 44.30
CA LEU A 357 11.48 15.81 44.41
C LEU A 357 11.38 15.07 45.76
N PRO A 358 11.60 13.74 45.75
CA PRO A 358 12.96 13.31 46.10
C PRO A 358 13.59 12.31 45.11
N HIS A 359 14.90 12.52 44.98
CA HIS A 359 15.91 11.71 44.33
C HIS A 359 16.13 10.41 45.13
N ALA A 360 16.06 9.26 44.49
CA ALA A 360 16.53 7.99 45.06
C ALA A 360 17.63 7.42 44.15
N GLN A 361 18.87 7.57 44.60
CA GLN A 361 20.05 6.85 44.11
C GLN A 361 20.18 5.53 44.86
N TYR A 362 20.24 4.38 44.19
CA TYR A 362 20.89 3.15 44.68
C TYR A 362 21.29 2.32 43.43
N ARG A 363 22.57 2.36 43.04
CA ARG A 363 23.67 1.43 43.36
C ARG A 363 23.80 0.26 42.37
N SER A 364 25.02 0.17 41.85
CA SER A 364 25.55 -0.76 40.85
C SER A 364 25.98 -2.13 41.39
N SER A 365 25.98 -3.11 40.47
CA SER A 365 26.98 -4.22 40.30
C SER A 365 26.69 -5.60 40.97
N PRO A 366 27.28 -6.75 40.53
CA PRO A 366 27.80 -7.19 39.21
C PRO A 366 27.53 -8.69 38.82
N PHE A 367 28.01 -9.08 37.62
CA PHE A 367 28.26 -10.45 37.07
C PHE A 367 27.03 -11.32 36.74
N ARG A 368 26.92 -11.94 35.56
CA ARG A 368 27.85 -12.96 35.01
C ARG A 368 27.70 -13.11 33.49
N SER A 369 28.77 -12.80 32.76
CA SER A 369 29.00 -13.23 31.38
C SER A 369 29.79 -14.54 31.37
N SER A 370 29.50 -15.45 30.43
CA SER A 370 30.50 -16.31 29.79
C SER A 370 29.93 -17.09 28.59
N PRO A 371 30.81 -17.49 27.64
CA PRO A 371 30.51 -17.67 26.22
C PRO A 371 30.61 -19.13 25.76
N LEU A 372 30.09 -19.45 24.56
CA LEU A 372 30.52 -20.65 23.83
C LEU A 372 30.76 -20.34 22.36
N GLN A 373 32.05 -20.23 22.04
CA GLN A 373 32.64 -20.26 20.71
C GLN A 373 32.96 -21.74 20.41
N ALA A 374 32.41 -22.30 19.33
CA ALA A 374 32.82 -23.60 18.80
C ALA A 374 33.47 -23.41 17.43
N LYS A 375 34.69 -23.92 17.34
CA LYS A 375 35.66 -23.83 16.25
C LYS A 375 35.14 -24.41 14.94
N GLN A 376 35.30 -23.67 13.84
CA GLN A 376 35.32 -24.26 12.48
C GLN A 376 36.77 -24.46 12.03
N PRO A 377 37.14 -25.62 11.46
CA PRO A 377 38.44 -25.78 10.81
C PRO A 377 38.40 -25.22 9.37
N ARG A 378 39.46 -24.47 9.02
CA ARG A 378 39.80 -24.09 7.65
C ARG A 378 40.33 -25.30 6.89
N LEU A 379 39.94 -25.45 5.63
CA LEU A 379 40.73 -26.14 4.61
C LEU A 379 41.00 -25.19 3.44
N ILE A 380 42.22 -25.32 2.92
CA ILE A 380 42.95 -24.48 1.96
C ILE A 380 42.99 -25.21 0.61
N SER A 381 42.89 -24.46 -0.51
CA SER A 381 43.38 -24.74 -1.88
C SER A 381 42.77 -25.95 -2.61
N THR A 382 42.42 -25.93 -3.90
CA THR A 382 43.24 -25.55 -5.06
C THR A 382 42.42 -25.06 -6.26
N SER A 383 43.08 -24.22 -7.06
CA SER A 383 42.78 -23.84 -8.44
C SER A 383 42.50 -25.00 -9.40
N GLU A 384 41.59 -24.81 -10.37
CA GLU A 384 41.92 -24.93 -11.79
C GLU A 384 40.81 -24.36 -12.70
N SER A 385 41.23 -23.44 -13.58
CA SER A 385 40.49 -22.95 -14.74
C SER A 385 40.60 -23.97 -15.87
N ARG A 386 39.49 -24.34 -16.52
CA ARG A 386 39.50 -24.76 -17.94
C ARG A 386 38.30 -24.21 -18.69
N TYR A 387 38.61 -23.21 -19.51
CA TYR A 387 37.85 -22.81 -20.69
C TYR A 387 38.00 -23.89 -21.78
N SER A 388 36.91 -24.29 -22.43
CA SER A 388 36.96 -24.89 -23.77
C SER A 388 35.69 -24.53 -24.57
N PRO A 389 35.84 -23.97 -25.79
CA PRO A 389 34.74 -23.54 -26.65
C PRO A 389 34.30 -24.65 -27.63
N TYR A 390 33.01 -24.65 -27.99
CA TYR A 390 32.31 -25.42 -29.04
C TYR A 390 32.56 -26.94 -29.17
N ALA A 391 31.52 -27.76 -28.92
CA ALA A 391 30.76 -28.41 -30.01
C ALA A 391 29.68 -29.40 -29.50
N ASN A 392 28.60 -29.46 -30.29
CA ASN A 392 27.60 -30.52 -30.48
C ASN A 392 26.30 -30.50 -29.66
N ALA A 393 25.24 -30.24 -30.42
CA ALA A 393 23.84 -30.26 -30.05
C ALA A 393 23.21 -31.67 -30.13
N ARG A 394 22.08 -31.79 -29.40
CA ARG A 394 20.94 -32.75 -29.45
C ARG A 394 20.89 -33.80 -28.31
N PRO A 395 19.70 -34.28 -27.90
CA PRO A 395 18.40 -33.61 -27.70
C PRO A 395 17.81 -33.87 -26.28
N ALA A 396 16.61 -33.34 -26.03
CA ALA A 396 15.86 -33.32 -24.76
C ALA A 396 15.81 -34.63 -23.94
N ARG A 397 15.98 -34.50 -22.61
CA ARG A 397 15.36 -35.38 -21.60
C ARG A 397 14.96 -34.57 -20.36
N SER A 398 13.65 -34.52 -20.13
CA SER A 398 13.01 -34.13 -18.88
C SER A 398 13.49 -35.05 -17.75
N HIS A 399 14.07 -34.46 -16.70
CA HIS A 399 14.34 -35.19 -15.46
C HIS A 399 13.02 -35.35 -14.68
N GLU A 400 12.27 -36.42 -14.99
CA GLU A 400 11.35 -37.01 -14.02
C GLU A 400 12.19 -37.57 -12.87
N ARG A 401 12.11 -36.94 -11.69
CA ARG A 401 12.57 -37.57 -10.45
C ARG A 401 11.56 -38.67 -10.11
N TYR A 402 11.98 -39.91 -10.30
CA TYR A 402 11.30 -41.08 -9.76
C TYR A 402 11.22 -40.95 -8.23
N VAL A 403 10.04 -40.60 -7.71
CA VAL A 403 9.73 -40.74 -6.28
C VAL A 403 9.49 -42.22 -6.02
N SER A 404 10.38 -42.82 -5.23
CA SER A 404 10.25 -44.18 -4.74
C SER A 404 8.95 -44.32 -3.95
N ARG A 405 7.93 -44.99 -4.51
CA ARG A 405 6.69 -45.34 -3.81
C ARG A 405 7.00 -46.35 -2.70
N GLY A 406 7.27 -45.85 -1.50
CA GLY A 406 7.26 -46.64 -0.28
C GLY A 406 5.84 -47.15 0.04
N ARG A 407 5.76 -48.23 0.82
CA ARG A 407 4.49 -48.83 1.27
C ARG A 407 3.53 -47.78 1.84
N PRO A 408 2.21 -47.86 1.57
CA PRO A 408 1.25 -46.93 2.12
C PRO A 408 1.22 -47.08 3.65
N SER A 409 1.65 -46.03 4.35
CA SER A 409 1.47 -45.92 5.80
C SER A 409 -0.02 -45.84 6.12
N PRO A 410 -0.47 -46.39 7.27
CA PRO A 410 -1.88 -46.31 7.68
C PRO A 410 -2.35 -44.84 7.74
N PRO A 411 -3.64 -44.57 7.45
CA PRO A 411 -4.20 -43.22 7.48
C PRO A 411 -4.10 -42.62 8.88
N ARG A 412 -3.61 -41.38 8.98
CA ARG A 412 -3.59 -40.62 10.25
C ARG A 412 -4.98 -40.06 10.53
N SER A 413 -5.34 -39.98 11.81
CA SER A 413 -6.48 -39.15 12.22
C SER A 413 -6.17 -37.66 12.00
N LEU A 414 -7.21 -36.82 11.97
CA LEU A 414 -7.07 -35.38 11.73
C LEU A 414 -6.17 -34.70 12.76
N LEU A 415 -6.26 -35.13 14.03
CA LEU A 415 -5.41 -34.62 15.10
C LEU A 415 -3.95 -35.09 14.97
N GLU A 416 -3.72 -36.34 14.61
CA GLU A 416 -2.37 -36.87 14.38
C GLU A 416 -1.71 -36.24 13.16
N HIS A 417 -2.47 -35.94 12.12
CA HIS A 417 -1.97 -35.21 10.96
C HIS A 417 -1.60 -33.77 11.33
N ALA A 418 -2.47 -33.05 12.05
CA ALA A 418 -2.17 -31.70 12.54
C ALA A 418 -0.91 -31.66 13.43
N TRP A 419 -0.78 -32.63 14.35
CA TRP A 419 0.41 -32.73 15.20
C TRP A 419 1.68 -33.03 14.39
N HIS A 420 1.57 -33.89 13.37
CA HIS A 420 2.70 -34.22 12.50
C HIS A 420 3.17 -33.03 11.67
N VAL A 421 2.25 -32.25 11.09
CA VAL A 421 2.56 -31.03 10.33
C VAL A 421 3.30 -30.03 11.23
N VAL A 422 2.79 -29.75 12.42
CA VAL A 422 3.43 -28.80 13.35
C VAL A 422 4.81 -29.28 13.81
N ALA A 423 4.98 -30.58 14.03
CA ALA A 423 6.21 -31.13 14.58
C ALA A 423 7.33 -31.37 13.55
N ARG A 424 6.99 -31.45 12.25
CA ARG A 424 7.94 -31.89 11.22
C ARG A 424 8.04 -30.99 10.00
N SER A 425 7.14 -30.03 9.82
CA SER A 425 7.25 -29.07 8.72
C SER A 425 8.30 -28.02 9.07
N ASP A 426 9.25 -27.80 8.17
CA ASP A 426 10.24 -26.75 8.31
C ASP A 426 9.56 -25.39 8.06
N PRO A 427 9.50 -24.47 9.03
CA PRO A 427 8.85 -23.17 8.87
C PRO A 427 9.54 -22.25 7.85
N LEU A 428 10.72 -22.63 7.33
CA LEU A 428 11.43 -21.89 6.29
C LEU A 428 11.37 -22.54 4.90
N ALA A 429 10.71 -23.71 4.76
CA ALA A 429 10.50 -24.34 3.47
C ALA A 429 9.35 -23.67 2.71
N ASP A 430 9.53 -23.44 1.40
CA ASP A 430 8.48 -22.85 0.55
C ASP A 430 7.29 -23.82 0.42
N SER A 431 6.08 -23.26 0.49
CA SER A 431 4.80 -24.01 0.44
C SER A 431 4.62 -24.87 -0.82
N ASP A 432 5.40 -24.63 -1.87
CA ASP A 432 5.31 -25.34 -3.15
C ASP A 432 6.11 -26.67 -3.15
N ASP A 433 6.99 -26.88 -2.16
CA ASP A 433 7.82 -28.10 -2.03
C ASP A 433 7.20 -29.19 -1.14
N GLU A 434 6.00 -28.97 -0.57
CA GLU A 434 5.28 -29.94 0.29
C GLU A 434 4.66 -31.13 -0.50
N MET A 435 4.84 -31.19 -1.82
CA MET A 435 4.27 -32.20 -2.74
C MET A 435 4.68 -33.66 -2.48
N GLY A 436 5.46 -33.93 -1.42
CA GLY A 436 5.94 -35.26 -1.05
C GLY A 436 5.08 -36.02 -0.01
N ASP A 437 4.21 -35.36 0.77
CA ASP A 437 3.40 -36.06 1.79
C ASP A 437 2.04 -36.50 1.23
N GLU A 438 1.91 -37.80 0.97
CA GLU A 438 0.67 -38.44 0.52
C GLU A 438 -0.52 -38.16 1.46
N HIS A 439 -0.27 -37.91 2.77
CA HIS A 439 -1.34 -37.57 3.71
C HIS A 439 -1.89 -36.15 3.51
N CYS A 440 -1.05 -35.18 3.12
CA CYS A 440 -1.50 -33.84 2.78
C CYS A 440 -2.42 -33.88 1.54
N ARG A 441 -2.06 -34.70 0.55
CA ARG A 441 -2.87 -34.92 -0.66
C ARG A 441 -4.27 -35.44 -0.32
N VAL A 442 -4.37 -36.43 0.56
CA VAL A 442 -5.65 -37.01 1.00
C VAL A 442 -6.49 -35.99 1.79
N ASP A 443 -5.88 -35.19 2.66
CA ASP A 443 -6.59 -34.14 3.40
C ASP A 443 -7.15 -33.07 2.44
N TYR A 444 -6.38 -32.64 1.44
CA TYR A 444 -6.86 -31.71 0.41
C TYR A 444 -8.03 -32.28 -0.38
N GLU A 445 -7.97 -33.54 -0.80
CA GLU A 445 -9.08 -34.20 -1.50
C GLU A 445 -10.35 -34.27 -0.64
N GLN A 446 -10.23 -34.55 0.66
CA GLN A 446 -11.38 -34.58 1.56
C GLN A 446 -11.99 -33.18 1.75
N ARG A 447 -11.17 -32.15 1.95
CA ARG A 447 -11.62 -30.76 2.07
C ARG A 447 -12.29 -30.29 0.78
N LEU A 448 -11.72 -30.61 -0.37
CA LEU A 448 -12.29 -30.26 -1.67
C LEU A 448 -13.67 -30.92 -1.86
N ASN A 449 -13.81 -32.19 -1.47
CA ASN A 449 -15.09 -32.90 -1.52
C ASN A 449 -16.15 -32.26 -0.60
N ILE A 450 -15.77 -31.80 0.59
CA ILE A 450 -16.67 -31.09 1.50
C ILE A 450 -17.09 -29.74 0.90
N VAL A 451 -16.14 -28.95 0.40
CA VAL A 451 -16.42 -27.65 -0.23
C VAL A 451 -17.34 -27.80 -1.45
N CYS A 452 -17.10 -28.81 -2.29
CA CYS A 452 -17.97 -29.13 -3.42
C CYS A 452 -19.39 -29.51 -2.98
N ARG A 453 -19.56 -30.20 -1.83
CA ARG A 453 -20.87 -30.56 -1.28
C ARG A 453 -21.61 -29.40 -0.60
N LEU A 454 -20.89 -28.36 -0.18
CA LEU A 454 -21.45 -27.16 0.46
C LEU A 454 -21.82 -26.07 -0.56
N ARG A 455 -21.23 -26.10 -1.76
CA ARG A 455 -21.64 -25.21 -2.87
C ARG A 455 -23.07 -25.57 -3.32
N GLY A 456 -24.04 -24.75 -2.90
CA GLY A 456 -25.45 -24.84 -3.35
C GLY A 456 -26.46 -25.20 -2.26
N LYS A 457 -26.08 -25.25 -0.98
CA LYS A 457 -27.04 -25.39 0.13
C LYS A 457 -27.31 -24.02 0.76
N GLU A 458 -28.58 -23.75 1.07
CA GLU A 458 -28.98 -22.53 1.79
C GLU A 458 -28.40 -22.54 3.22
N PRO A 459 -28.03 -21.38 3.78
CA PRO A 459 -27.49 -21.27 5.13
C PRO A 459 -28.51 -21.77 6.16
N THR A 460 -28.01 -22.46 7.19
CA THR A 460 -28.82 -23.00 8.29
C THR A 460 -29.71 -21.91 8.89
N PRO A 461 -31.03 -22.12 9.07
CA PRO A 461 -31.90 -21.12 9.67
C PRO A 461 -31.49 -20.83 11.12
N GLU A 462 -31.70 -19.58 11.55
CA GLU A 462 -31.37 -19.14 12.91
C GLU A 462 -32.21 -19.90 13.96
N PRO A 463 -31.61 -20.26 15.12
CA PRO A 463 -32.32 -20.97 16.17
C PRO A 463 -33.40 -20.09 16.83
N GLU A 464 -34.58 -20.69 17.09
CA GLU A 464 -35.72 -20.06 17.79
C GLU A 464 -35.42 -19.65 19.24
#